data_AF-A0A3B8VCC7-F1
#
_entry.id   AF-A0A3B8VCC7-F1
#
_cell.length_a   1.000
_cell.length_b   1.000
_cell.length_c   1.000
_cell.angle_alpha   90.00
_cell.angle_beta   90.00
_cell.angle_gamma   90.00
#
_symmetry.space_group_name_H-M   'P 1'
#
loop_
_entity.id
_entity.type
_entity.pdbx_description
1 polymer ?
#
loop_
_entity_poly.entity_id
_entity_poly.type
_entity_poly.pdbx_seq_one_letter_code
_entity_poly.pdbx_strand_id
1 'polypeptide(L)'
;MNTAGRKPAVFFCVGSEKSGTTLLARVLDQHPQVACIWESYGFQPDGRASIFNPASEKWGRHGFSETDVRRWSRIWNAQPRAGFRRVLLRLTGKSFFANTCFRRTMSSAMADFARRCDATVVGDKWPGYIANLDGLLAAFPEARIIYNVQDPRGL
;
A
#
# COMPACT_ATOMS: atom_id res chain seq x y z
N MET A 1 -26.81 -1.17 8.18
CA MET A 1 -26.13 -2.38 8.71
C MET A 1 -24.92 -1.91 9.49
N ASN A 2 -24.81 -2.30 10.76
CA ASN A 2 -23.77 -1.81 11.68
C ASN A 2 -22.42 -2.46 11.34
N THR A 3 -21.51 -1.72 10.70
CA THR A 3 -20.16 -2.17 10.28
C THR A 3 -19.10 -1.98 11.38
N ALA A 4 -19.48 -1.46 12.54
CA ALA A 4 -18.59 -1.18 13.66
C ALA A 4 -17.94 -2.49 14.18
N GLY A 5 -16.73 -2.79 13.69
CA GLY A 5 -15.90 -3.90 14.16
C GLY A 5 -15.35 -4.83 13.07
N ARG A 6 -15.86 -4.76 11.82
CA ARG A 6 -15.34 -5.62 10.74
C ARG A 6 -14.12 -4.98 10.09
N LYS A 7 -12.98 -5.68 10.13
CA LYS A 7 -11.78 -5.30 9.36
C LYS A 7 -12.16 -5.19 7.87
N PRO A 8 -11.83 -4.09 7.18
CA PRO A 8 -12.19 -3.93 5.77
C PRO A 8 -11.47 -4.98 4.92
N ALA A 9 -12.12 -5.43 3.85
CA ALA A 9 -11.48 -6.29 2.86
C ALA A 9 -10.40 -5.48 2.12
N VAL A 10 -9.25 -6.08 1.84
CA VAL A 10 -8.12 -5.40 1.21
C VAL A 10 -8.01 -5.80 -0.26
N PHE A 11 -7.77 -4.83 -1.15
CA PHE A 11 -7.39 -5.10 -2.53
C PHE A 11 -6.16 -4.29 -2.97
N PHE A 12 -5.48 -4.78 -4.00
CA PHE A 12 -4.41 -4.04 -4.66
C PHE A 12 -4.60 -4.09 -6.17
N CYS A 13 -4.56 -2.91 -6.81
CA CYS A 13 -4.51 -2.82 -8.26
C CYS A 13 -3.04 -2.88 -8.71
N VAL A 14 -2.70 -3.94 -9.44
CA VAL A 14 -1.35 -4.17 -9.98
C VAL A 14 -1.41 -4.21 -11.51
N GLY A 15 -0.30 -3.88 -12.16
CA GLY A 15 -0.23 -3.83 -13.61
C GLY A 15 1.07 -3.16 -14.05
N SER A 16 1.44 -3.36 -15.31
CA SER A 16 2.50 -2.54 -15.91
C SER A 16 2.09 -1.06 -15.91
N GLU A 17 3.07 -0.16 -15.90
CA GLU A 17 2.80 1.25 -16.15
C GLU A 17 2.07 1.43 -17.48
N LYS A 18 1.21 2.46 -17.54
CA LYS A 18 0.35 2.77 -18.70
C LYS A 18 -0.69 1.71 -19.10
N SER A 19 -0.87 0.62 -18.34
CA SER A 19 -1.90 -0.40 -18.63
C SER A 19 -3.36 0.05 -18.42
N GLY A 20 -3.60 1.28 -17.93
CA GLY A 20 -4.94 1.74 -17.53
C GLY A 20 -5.29 1.52 -16.05
N THR A 21 -4.33 1.15 -15.20
CA THR A 21 -4.54 0.95 -13.75
C THR A 21 -5.15 2.16 -13.03
N THR A 22 -4.84 3.39 -13.47
CA THR A 22 -5.43 4.61 -12.91
C THR A 22 -6.92 4.70 -13.24
N LEU A 23 -7.34 4.37 -14.46
CA LEU A 23 -8.75 4.38 -14.84
C LEU A 23 -9.53 3.32 -14.05
N LEU A 24 -8.99 2.11 -13.97
CA LEU A 24 -9.57 1.01 -13.20
C LEU A 24 -9.79 1.41 -11.74
N ALA A 25 -8.76 1.94 -11.08
CA ALA A 25 -8.89 2.39 -9.71
C ALA A 25 -9.97 3.49 -9.58
N ARG A 26 -10.21 4.31 -10.61
CA ARG A 26 -11.17 5.43 -10.53
C ARG A 26 -12.58 4.91 -10.57
N VAL A 27 -12.81 3.93 -11.44
CA VAL A 27 -14.08 3.21 -11.52
C VAL A 27 -14.39 2.50 -10.21
N LEU A 28 -13.40 1.83 -9.60
CA LEU A 28 -13.58 1.16 -8.30
C LEU A 28 -13.92 2.15 -7.19
N ASP A 29 -13.23 3.28 -7.12
CA ASP A 29 -13.39 4.33 -6.10
C ASP A 29 -14.73 5.09 -6.21
N GLN A 30 -15.51 4.90 -7.29
CA GLN A 30 -16.89 5.42 -7.38
C GLN A 30 -17.90 4.59 -6.59
N HIS A 31 -17.57 3.35 -6.22
CA HIS A 31 -18.50 2.50 -5.49
C HIS A 31 -18.56 2.93 -4.02
N PRO A 32 -19.76 3.15 -3.42
CA PRO A 32 -19.90 3.73 -2.08
C PRO A 32 -19.29 2.89 -0.95
N GLN A 33 -18.99 1.63 -1.22
CA GLN A 33 -18.37 0.71 -0.24
C GLN A 33 -16.87 0.48 -0.48
N VAL A 34 -16.28 1.10 -1.51
CA VAL A 34 -14.89 0.91 -1.91
C VAL A 34 -14.15 2.23 -1.75
N ALA A 35 -12.98 2.17 -1.12
CA ALA A 35 -12.06 3.30 -1.04
C ALA A 35 -10.68 2.90 -1.58
N CYS A 36 -10.13 3.69 -2.50
CA CYS A 36 -8.83 3.43 -3.11
C CYS A 36 -7.82 4.53 -2.73
N ILE A 37 -6.70 4.11 -2.13
CA ILE A 37 -5.53 4.97 -1.99
C ILE A 37 -4.84 5.05 -3.36
N TRP A 38 -4.39 6.26 -3.69
CA TRP A 38 -3.81 6.59 -4.99
C TRP A 38 -2.31 6.70 -4.87
N GLU A 39 -1.63 5.61 -5.16
CA GLU A 39 -0.17 5.51 -5.19
C GLU A 39 0.44 5.79 -3.82
N SER A 40 0.29 4.83 -2.91
CA SER A 40 0.89 4.94 -1.57
C SER A 40 2.43 4.89 -1.56
N TYR A 41 3.04 4.30 -2.61
CA TYR A 41 4.46 3.94 -2.66
C TYR A 41 4.91 3.12 -1.44
N GLY A 42 4.10 2.14 -1.04
CA GLY A 42 4.27 1.51 0.27
C GLY A 42 5.53 0.68 0.47
N PHE A 43 6.21 0.28 -0.60
CA PHE A 43 7.54 -0.36 -0.55
C PHE A 43 8.71 0.64 -0.75
N GLN A 44 8.42 1.93 -0.89
CA GLN A 44 9.40 3.01 -1.01
C GLN A 44 9.12 4.10 0.04
N PRO A 45 9.24 3.78 1.35
CA PRO A 45 8.81 4.64 2.45
C PRO A 45 9.53 5.99 2.52
N ASP A 46 10.78 6.06 2.04
CA ASP A 46 11.59 7.29 2.00
C ASP A 46 11.39 8.07 0.69
N GLY A 47 10.60 7.54 -0.24
CA GLY A 47 10.33 8.17 -1.52
C GLY A 47 9.61 9.51 -1.34
N ARG A 48 9.93 10.49 -2.19
CA ARG A 48 9.29 11.83 -2.17
C ARG A 48 7.78 11.79 -2.38
N ALA A 49 7.27 10.73 -3.01
CA ALA A 49 5.84 10.54 -3.27
C ALA A 49 5.17 9.59 -2.27
N SER A 50 5.89 9.05 -1.29
CA SER A 50 5.33 8.07 -0.34
C SER A 50 4.42 8.73 0.68
N ILE A 51 3.35 8.03 1.05
CA ILE A 51 2.49 8.44 2.17
C ILE A 51 3.16 8.19 3.54
N PHE A 52 4.26 7.41 3.57
CA PHE A 52 5.00 7.12 4.79
C PHE A 52 6.17 8.09 5.02
N ASN A 53 6.47 8.96 4.06
CA ASN A 53 7.50 9.98 4.16
C ASN A 53 6.90 11.27 4.73
N PRO A 54 7.29 11.74 5.93
CA PRO A 54 6.79 12.98 6.50
C PRO A 54 7.10 14.22 5.65
N ALA A 55 8.15 14.18 4.82
CA ALA A 55 8.52 15.27 3.92
C ALA A 55 7.73 15.27 2.58
N SER A 56 6.93 14.23 2.32
CA SER A 56 6.04 14.18 1.15
C SER A 56 4.81 15.05 1.36
N GLU A 57 4.20 15.57 0.30
CA GLU A 57 2.88 16.22 0.39
C GLU A 57 1.73 15.22 0.20
N LYS A 58 2.02 14.01 -0.29
CA LYS A 58 1.00 13.06 -0.75
C LYS A 58 0.12 12.56 0.39
N TRP A 59 0.69 12.32 1.56
CA TRP A 59 -0.10 11.89 2.71
C TRP A 59 -1.18 12.90 3.10
N GLY A 60 -0.90 14.20 2.97
CA GLY A 60 -1.85 15.27 3.24
C GLY A 60 -3.01 15.29 2.23
N ARG A 61 -2.72 14.98 0.96
CA ARG A 61 -3.76 14.84 -0.09
C ARG A 61 -4.71 13.66 0.17
N HIS A 62 -4.23 12.64 0.88
CA HIS A 62 -5.06 11.53 1.35
C HIS A 62 -5.72 11.78 2.71
N GLY A 63 -5.51 12.96 3.30
CA GLY A 63 -6.07 13.35 4.60
C GLY A 63 -5.49 12.57 5.79
N PHE A 64 -4.29 12.00 5.66
CA PHE A 64 -3.61 11.37 6.80
C PHE A 64 -3.06 12.43 7.75
N SER A 65 -3.07 12.12 9.05
CA SER A 65 -2.54 13.02 10.06
C SER A 65 -1.00 12.99 10.07
N GLU A 66 -0.37 14.13 10.35
CA GLU A 66 1.09 14.19 10.48
C GLU A 66 1.61 13.28 11.60
N THR A 67 0.82 13.11 12.68
CA THR A 67 1.16 12.24 13.80
C THR A 67 1.23 10.77 13.37
N ASP A 68 0.28 10.30 12.56
CA ASP A 68 0.31 8.94 12.00
C ASP A 68 1.46 8.76 11.02
N VAL A 69 1.70 9.74 10.15
CA VAL A 69 2.81 9.67 9.17
C VAL A 69 4.17 9.61 9.88
N ARG A 70 4.39 10.43 10.91
CA ARG A 70 5.60 10.36 11.74
C ARG A 70 5.72 9.02 12.47
N ARG A 71 4.61 8.45 12.94
CA ARG A 71 4.59 7.11 13.55
C ARG A 71 4.98 6.03 12.54
N TRP A 72 4.45 6.07 11.32
CA TRP A 72 4.81 5.15 10.25
C TRP A 72 6.27 5.29 9.85
N SER A 73 6.76 6.52 9.69
CA SER A 73 8.16 6.81 9.42
C SER A 73 9.08 6.23 10.50
N ARG A 74 8.73 6.34 11.79
CA ARG A 74 9.51 5.69 12.87
C ARG A 74 9.53 4.16 12.76
N ILE A 75 8.41 3.53 12.39
CA ILE A 75 8.35 2.08 12.16
C ILE A 75 9.27 1.68 11.00
N TRP A 76 9.32 2.49 9.94
CA TRP A 76 10.22 2.29 8.82
C TRP A 76 11.68 2.62 9.16
N ASN A 77 11.97 3.57 10.05
CA ASN A 77 13.33 3.92 10.48
C ASN A 77 13.89 2.99 11.55
N ALA A 78 13.04 2.25 12.26
CA ALA A 78 13.45 1.24 13.23
C ALA A 78 14.04 -0.03 12.58
N GLN A 79 14.40 0.01 11.29
CA GLN A 79 15.03 -1.15 10.64
C GLN A 79 16.38 -1.44 11.29
N PRO A 80 16.70 -2.73 11.51
CA PRO A 80 18.05 -3.09 11.92
C PRO A 80 19.06 -2.61 10.86
N ARG A 81 20.27 -2.25 11.32
CA ARG A 81 21.36 -1.72 10.49
C ARG A 81 21.49 -2.50 9.17
N ALA A 82 21.80 -1.80 8.07
CA ALA A 82 21.83 -2.35 6.71
C ALA A 82 22.63 -3.66 6.54
N GLY A 83 23.64 -3.89 7.38
CA GLY A 83 24.38 -5.16 7.43
C GLY A 83 23.51 -6.36 7.83
N PHE A 84 22.74 -6.23 8.91
CA PHE A 84 21.85 -7.30 9.41
C PHE A 84 20.71 -7.60 8.42
N ARG A 85 20.16 -6.57 7.77
CA ARG A 85 19.18 -6.71 6.69
C ARG A 85 19.73 -7.51 5.51
N ARG A 86 20.99 -7.26 5.10
CA ARG A 86 21.65 -8.02 4.02
C ARG A 86 21.84 -9.49 4.39
N VAL A 87 22.25 -9.78 5.63
CA VAL A 87 22.42 -11.16 6.12
C VAL A 87 21.08 -11.90 6.11
N LEU A 88 20.03 -11.30 6.68
CA LEU A 88 18.69 -11.89 6.68
C LEU A 88 18.15 -12.14 5.27
N LEU A 89 18.34 -11.18 4.35
CA LEU A 89 17.91 -11.35 2.95
C LEU A 89 18.65 -12.51 2.28
N ARG A 90 19.96 -12.66 2.51
CA ARG A 90 20.75 -13.78 1.97
C ARG A 90 20.29 -15.13 2.51
N LEU A 91 19.97 -15.21 3.81
CA LEU A 91 19.57 -16.46 4.46
C LEU A 91 18.14 -16.89 4.13
N THR A 92 17.22 -15.92 4.01
CA THR A 92 15.78 -16.20 3.90
C THR A 92 15.22 -15.97 2.50
N GLY A 93 15.97 -15.31 1.62
CA GLY A 93 15.48 -14.84 0.31
C GLY A 93 14.35 -13.81 0.38
N LYS A 94 13.91 -13.43 1.58
CA LYS A 94 12.73 -12.58 1.81
C LYS A 94 13.12 -11.32 2.56
N SER A 95 12.52 -10.19 2.20
CA SER A 95 12.61 -8.97 2.99
C SER A 95 11.62 -9.02 4.17
N PHE A 96 11.83 -9.94 5.11
CA PHE A 96 10.93 -10.17 6.25
C PHE A 96 10.60 -8.88 7.02
N PHE A 97 11.61 -8.02 7.19
CA PHE A 97 11.44 -6.74 7.87
C PHE A 97 10.59 -5.76 7.04
N ALA A 98 10.86 -5.61 5.74
CA ALA A 98 10.08 -4.72 4.88
C ALA A 98 8.62 -5.17 4.80
N ASN A 99 8.35 -6.47 4.69
CA ASN A 99 7.00 -7.02 4.68
C ASN A 99 6.27 -6.74 5.99
N THR A 100 6.96 -6.87 7.13
CA THR A 100 6.38 -6.62 8.45
C THR A 100 6.06 -5.14 8.65
N CYS A 101 6.99 -4.24 8.29
CA CYS A 101 6.76 -2.80 8.36
C CYS A 101 5.65 -2.38 7.41
N PHE A 102 5.69 -2.83 6.15
CA PHE A 102 4.65 -2.58 5.17
C PHE A 102 3.29 -3.06 5.67
N ARG A 103 3.18 -4.31 6.15
CA ARG A 103 1.92 -4.83 6.73
C ARG A 103 1.40 -3.92 7.83
N ARG A 104 2.26 -3.51 8.76
CA ARG A 104 1.86 -2.70 9.92
C ARG A 104 1.45 -1.29 9.55
N THR A 105 2.24 -0.57 8.75
CA THR A 105 1.95 0.81 8.37
C THR A 105 0.80 0.87 7.38
N MET A 106 0.76 -0.02 6.38
CA MET A 106 -0.31 -0.07 5.40
C MET A 106 -1.65 -0.49 6.04
N SER A 107 -1.67 -1.47 6.95
CA SER A 107 -2.90 -1.83 7.67
C SER A 107 -3.47 -0.65 8.46
N SER A 108 -2.60 0.14 9.10
CA SER A 108 -2.99 1.35 9.84
C SER A 108 -3.57 2.40 8.90
N ALA A 109 -2.89 2.68 7.78
CA ALA A 109 -3.34 3.66 6.79
C ALA A 109 -4.67 3.25 6.14
N MET A 110 -4.80 1.99 5.72
CA MET A 110 -6.02 1.46 5.11
C MET A 110 -7.20 1.43 6.09
N ALA A 111 -6.99 1.06 7.35
CA ALA A 111 -8.05 1.08 8.35
C ALA A 111 -8.55 2.50 8.64
N ASP A 112 -7.63 3.47 8.73
CA ASP A 112 -7.99 4.88 8.86
C ASP A 112 -8.76 5.39 7.63
N PHE A 113 -8.24 5.12 6.44
CA PHE A 113 -8.84 5.57 5.18
C PHE A 113 -10.24 4.97 4.99
N ALA A 114 -10.40 3.66 5.20
CA ALA A 114 -11.68 2.98 5.11
C ALA A 114 -12.73 3.60 6.05
N ARG A 115 -12.35 3.88 7.31
CA ARG A 115 -13.23 4.50 8.29
C ARG A 115 -13.63 5.92 7.88
N ARG A 116 -12.71 6.71 7.34
CA ARG A 116 -13.01 8.09 6.87
C ARG A 116 -13.92 8.11 5.65
N CYS A 117 -13.86 7.08 4.81
CA CYS A 117 -14.69 6.93 3.62
C CYS A 117 -15.99 6.12 3.86
N ASP A 118 -16.23 5.62 5.09
CA ASP A 118 -17.30 4.65 5.40
C ASP A 118 -17.30 3.41 4.47
N ALA A 119 -16.10 2.96 4.07
CA ALA A 119 -15.92 1.88 3.12
C ALA A 119 -15.70 0.53 3.82
N THR A 120 -16.25 -0.53 3.25
CA THR A 120 -16.06 -1.92 3.72
C THR A 120 -14.94 -2.65 2.96
N VAL A 121 -14.52 -2.08 1.83
CA VAL A 121 -13.42 -2.53 0.99
C VAL A 121 -12.44 -1.39 0.81
N VAL A 122 -11.17 -1.63 1.05
CA VAL A 122 -10.11 -0.63 0.92
C VAL A 122 -8.95 -1.18 0.14
N GLY A 123 -8.30 -0.35 -0.65
CA GLY A 123 -7.16 -0.80 -1.42
C GLY A 123 -6.20 0.30 -1.77
N ASP A 124 -5.18 -0.07 -2.52
CA ASP A 124 -4.22 0.87 -3.08
C ASP A 124 -3.90 0.48 -4.52
N LYS A 125 -3.77 1.49 -5.37
CA LYS A 125 -3.21 1.34 -6.71
C LYS A 125 -1.81 1.92 -6.69
N TRP A 126 -0.82 1.12 -7.04
CA TRP A 126 0.53 1.61 -7.33
C TRP A 126 1.23 0.67 -8.33
N PRO A 127 1.71 1.17 -9.49
CA PRO A 127 2.36 0.32 -10.49
C PRO A 127 3.56 -0.48 -9.95
N GLY A 128 4.30 0.10 -8.99
CA GLY A 128 5.47 -0.54 -8.39
C GLY A 128 5.18 -1.82 -7.59
N TYR A 129 3.91 -2.16 -7.33
CA TYR A 129 3.56 -3.44 -6.73
C TYR A 129 3.95 -4.64 -7.59
N ILE A 130 4.03 -4.49 -8.91
CA ILE A 130 4.41 -5.60 -9.79
C ILE A 130 5.81 -6.14 -9.47
N ALA A 131 6.72 -5.26 -9.05
CA ALA A 131 8.08 -5.63 -8.64
C ALA A 131 8.17 -6.14 -7.19
N ASN A 132 7.07 -6.07 -6.43
CA ASN A 132 7.03 -6.39 -5.00
C ASN A 132 5.90 -7.38 -4.66
N LEU A 133 5.43 -8.17 -5.63
CA LEU A 133 4.25 -9.03 -5.46
C LEU A 133 4.42 -10.04 -4.33
N ASP A 134 5.61 -10.65 -4.20
CA ASP A 134 5.91 -11.57 -3.10
C ASP A 134 5.83 -10.89 -1.73
N GLY A 135 6.33 -9.66 -1.62
CA GLY A 135 6.24 -8.86 -0.39
C GLY A 135 4.81 -8.46 -0.07
N LEU A 136 4.02 -8.13 -1.11
CA LEU A 136 2.62 -7.78 -1.02
C LEU A 136 1.78 -8.94 -0.49
N LEU A 137 1.92 -10.11 -1.11
CA LEU A 137 1.20 -11.35 -0.72
C LEU A 137 1.66 -11.86 0.65
N ALA A 138 2.94 -11.71 1.00
CA ALA A 138 3.43 -12.05 2.34
C ALA A 138 2.86 -11.11 3.42
N ALA A 139 2.68 -9.82 3.11
CA ALA A 139 2.12 -8.85 4.04
C ALA A 139 0.59 -8.96 4.16
N PHE A 140 -0.10 -9.24 3.06
CA PHE A 140 -1.55 -9.32 2.98
C PHE A 140 -1.99 -10.60 2.23
N PRO A 141 -1.93 -11.79 2.87
CA PRO A 141 -2.23 -13.05 2.20
C PRO A 141 -3.69 -13.16 1.74
N GLU A 142 -4.61 -12.48 2.43
CA GLU A 142 -6.04 -12.45 2.11
C GLU A 142 -6.44 -11.32 1.16
N ALA A 143 -5.48 -10.52 0.66
CA ALA A 143 -5.81 -9.41 -0.23
C ALA A 143 -6.21 -9.92 -1.62
N ARG A 144 -7.21 -9.26 -2.21
CA ARG A 144 -7.57 -9.48 -3.61
C ARG A 144 -6.62 -8.70 -4.51
N ILE A 145 -5.95 -9.40 -5.42
CA ILE A 145 -5.10 -8.77 -6.42
C ILE A 145 -5.90 -8.58 -7.70
N ILE A 146 -6.07 -7.33 -8.13
CA ILE A 146 -6.67 -6.99 -9.41
C ILE A 146 -5.51 -6.71 -10.37
N TYR A 147 -5.17 -7.71 -11.19
CA TYR A 147 -4.08 -7.59 -12.16
C TYR A 147 -4.61 -7.09 -13.50
N ASN A 148 -4.30 -5.82 -13.78
CA ASN A 148 -4.68 -5.16 -15.02
C ASN A 148 -3.62 -5.41 -16.11
N VAL A 149 -4.06 -5.91 -17.25
CA VAL A 149 -3.22 -6.26 -18.39
C VAL A 149 -3.69 -5.48 -19.61
N GLN A 150 -2.74 -4.91 -20.34
CA GLN A 150 -2.99 -4.26 -21.63
C GLN A 150 -2.05 -4.85 -22.67
N ASP A 151 -2.49 -4.86 -23.93
CA ASP A 151 -1.68 -5.23 -25.07
C ASP A 151 -0.38 -4.39 -25.11
N PRO A 152 0.81 -5.01 -25.17
CA PRO A 152 2.09 -4.27 -25.20
C PRO A 152 2.25 -3.38 -26.43
N ARG A 153 1.49 -3.62 -27.51
CA ARG A 153 1.50 -2.80 -28.73
C ARG A 153 0.77 -1.47 -28.57
N GLY A 154 0.01 -1.30 -27.48
CA GLY A 154 -0.74 -0.08 -27.19
C GLY A 154 0.06 1.00 -26.45
N LEU A 155 1.39 0.82 -26.30
CA LEU A 155 2.31 1.72 -25.58
C LEU A 155 3.02 2.73 -26.47
#